data_AF-A0A2N6BFX3-F1
#
_entry.id   AF-A0A2N6BFX3-F1
#
_cell.length_a   1.000
_cell.length_b   1.000
_cell.length_c   1.000
_cell.angle_alpha   90.00
_cell.angle_beta   90.00
_cell.angle_gamma   90.00
#
_symmetry.space_group_name_H-M   'P 1'
#
loop_
_entity.id
_entity.type
_entity.pdbx_description
1 polymer ?
#
loop_
_entity_poly.entity_id
_entity_poly.type
_entity_poly.pdbx_seq_one_letter_code
_entity_poly.pdbx_strand_id
1 'polypeptide(L)'
;MGTLTPIGLNPQALKAESAAFHRDLGNKFLMAGIDTKRPITLAVDFQGQVKVKGDHPDKAKIEAMFNNDSELSNRFRRLSAASTLQKAVEQHMAFARDYEQNPQAAIAKHAHLFSGRKLRADYQFADDSWDFRRC
;
A
#
# COMPACT_ATOMS: atom_id res chain seq x y z
N MET A 1 -24.43 -16.49 8.71
CA MET A 1 -24.14 -15.34 7.82
C MET A 1 -22.80 -14.77 8.25
N GLY A 2 -21.71 -15.10 7.55
CA GLY A 2 -20.39 -14.55 7.88
C GLY A 2 -20.33 -13.11 7.36
N THR A 3 -20.14 -12.15 8.24
CA THR A 3 -19.85 -10.77 7.82
C THR A 3 -18.53 -10.79 7.08
N LEU A 4 -18.56 -10.59 5.75
CA LEU A 4 -17.37 -10.29 4.98
C LEU A 4 -16.90 -8.91 5.44
N THR A 5 -16.09 -8.87 6.50
CA THR A 5 -15.44 -7.65 6.91
C THR A 5 -14.53 -7.25 5.75
N PRO A 6 -14.72 -6.06 5.13
CA PRO A 6 -13.86 -5.62 4.07
C PRO A 6 -12.40 -5.63 4.55
N ILE A 7 -11.48 -6.13 3.73
CA ILE A 7 -10.05 -6.28 4.08
C ILE A 7 -9.49 -5.00 4.70
N GLY A 8 -9.91 -3.82 4.24
CA GLY A 8 -9.47 -2.51 4.75
C GLY A 8 -9.91 -2.14 6.17
N LEU A 9 -10.82 -2.90 6.80
CA LEU A 9 -11.29 -2.66 8.17
C LEU A 9 -10.83 -3.75 9.16
N ASN A 10 -10.15 -4.79 8.69
CA ASN A 10 -9.56 -5.83 9.53
C ASN A 10 -8.03 -5.88 9.31
N PRO A 11 -7.24 -5.30 10.23
CA PRO A 11 -5.77 -5.27 10.12
C PRO A 11 -5.12 -6.65 9.99
N GLN A 12 -5.68 -7.68 10.62
CA GLN A 12 -5.13 -9.04 10.57
C GLN A 12 -5.38 -9.67 9.20
N ALA A 13 -6.57 -9.48 8.64
CA ALA A 13 -6.92 -9.96 7.31
C ALA A 13 -6.08 -9.25 6.23
N LEU A 14 -5.88 -7.93 6.34
CA LEU A 14 -5.03 -7.17 5.41
C LEU A 14 -3.57 -7.63 5.48
N LYS A 15 -3.04 -7.89 6.68
CA LYS A 15 -1.68 -8.45 6.84
C LYS A 15 -1.56 -9.83 6.21
N ALA A 16 -2.52 -10.72 6.44
CA ALA A 16 -2.51 -12.07 5.86
C ALA A 16 -2.59 -12.04 4.33
N GLU A 17 -3.46 -11.19 3.76
CA GLU A 17 -3.60 -11.04 2.31
C GLU A 17 -2.36 -10.39 1.69
N SER A 18 -1.74 -9.42 2.35
CA SER A 18 -0.46 -8.83 1.89
C SER A 18 0.64 -9.87 1.82
N ALA A 19 0.77 -10.71 2.86
CA ALA A 19 1.77 -11.78 2.88
C ALA A 19 1.50 -12.87 1.84
N ALA A 20 0.22 -13.19 1.57
CA ALA A 20 -0.15 -14.10 0.49
C ALA A 20 0.22 -13.51 -0.89
N PHE A 21 -0.12 -12.24 -1.11
CA PHE A 21 0.23 -11.52 -2.32
C PHE A 21 1.75 -11.45 -2.52
N HIS A 22 2.53 -11.18 -1.46
CA HIS A 22 3.99 -11.16 -1.50
C HIS A 22 4.57 -12.47 -2.03
N ARG A 23 4.12 -13.61 -1.47
CA ARG A 23 4.57 -14.94 -1.91
C ARG A 23 4.21 -15.22 -3.36
N ASP A 24 2.97 -14.95 -3.75
CA ASP A 24 2.49 -15.21 -5.11
C ASP A 24 3.22 -14.32 -6.14
N LEU A 25 3.42 -13.05 -5.81
CA LEU A 25 4.18 -12.11 -6.64
C LEU A 25 5.64 -12.53 -6.75
N GLY A 26 6.26 -12.98 -5.66
CA GLY A 26 7.63 -13.50 -5.66
C GLY A 26 7.80 -14.72 -6.57
N ASN A 27 6.84 -15.66 -6.53
CA ASN A 27 6.82 -16.79 -7.47
C ASN A 27 6.70 -16.33 -8.92
N LYS A 28 5.81 -15.37 -9.21
CA LYS A 28 5.68 -14.80 -10.56
C LYS A 28 6.96 -14.10 -11.01
N PHE A 29 7.64 -13.36 -10.13
CA PHE A 29 8.92 -12.71 -10.43
C PHE A 29 10.03 -13.74 -10.70
N LEU A 30 10.11 -14.79 -9.89
CA LEU A 30 11.08 -15.87 -10.09
C LEU A 30 10.86 -16.59 -11.42
N MET A 31 9.61 -16.95 -11.74
CA MET A 31 9.27 -17.59 -13.02
C MET A 31 9.54 -16.68 -14.22
N ALA A 32 9.38 -15.37 -14.05
CA ALA A 32 9.72 -14.39 -15.06
C ALA A 32 11.24 -14.11 -15.13
N GLY A 33 12.07 -14.59 -14.20
CA GLY A 33 13.50 -14.27 -14.15
C GLY A 33 13.79 -12.80 -13.83
N ILE A 34 12.96 -12.18 -12.99
CA ILE A 34 13.14 -10.80 -12.50
C ILE A 34 14.14 -10.81 -11.33
N ASP A 35 15.09 -9.87 -11.33
CA ASP A 35 16.07 -9.73 -10.24
C ASP A 35 15.44 -9.11 -8.99
N THR A 36 14.96 -9.95 -8.07
CA THR A 36 14.39 -9.50 -6.78
C THR A 36 15.44 -9.16 -5.73
N LYS A 37 16.75 -9.28 -6.03
CA LYS A 37 17.81 -8.85 -5.09
C LYS A 37 17.95 -7.34 -5.07
N ARG A 38 17.56 -6.68 -6.16
CA ARG A 38 17.47 -5.23 -6.22
C ARG A 38 16.15 -4.77 -5.59
N PRO A 39 16.12 -3.60 -4.92
CA PRO A 39 14.89 -3.06 -4.38
C PRO A 39 13.84 -2.85 -5.49
N ILE A 40 12.65 -3.43 -5.29
CA ILE A 40 11.48 -3.20 -6.14
C ILE A 40 10.43 -2.48 -5.29
N THR A 41 10.12 -1.25 -5.68
CA THR A 41 9.06 -0.46 -5.05
C THR A 41 7.92 -0.29 -6.05
N LEU A 42 6.74 -0.80 -5.71
CA LEU A 42 5.55 -0.74 -6.55
C LEU A 42 4.59 0.31 -6.03
N ALA A 43 3.90 1.01 -6.94
CA ALA A 43 2.89 1.97 -6.53
C ALA A 43 1.84 2.19 -7.61
N VAL A 44 0.65 2.62 -7.20
CA VAL A 44 -0.43 2.95 -8.13
C VAL A 44 -0.29 4.41 -8.58
N ASP A 45 -0.37 4.68 -9.88
CA ASP A 45 -0.40 6.05 -10.42
C ASP A 45 -1.81 6.65 -10.47
N PHE A 46 -1.93 7.87 -10.97
CA PHE A 46 -3.21 8.60 -11.04
C PHE A 46 -4.20 7.97 -12.04
N GLN A 47 -3.73 7.12 -12.95
CA GLN A 47 -4.55 6.38 -13.92
C GLN A 47 -4.93 4.99 -13.40
N GLY A 48 -4.48 4.64 -12.19
CA GLY A 48 -4.73 3.32 -11.61
C GLY A 48 -3.82 2.22 -12.18
N GLN A 49 -2.70 2.57 -12.82
CA GLN A 49 -1.70 1.61 -13.27
C GLN A 49 -0.69 1.32 -12.18
N VAL A 50 -0.19 0.08 -12.15
CA VAL A 50 0.91 -0.30 -11.25
C VAL A 50 2.23 0.07 -11.90
N LYS A 51 3.02 0.89 -11.22
CA LYS A 51 4.31 1.43 -11.69
C LYS A 51 5.44 1.01 -10.76
N VAL A 52 6.62 0.77 -11.33
CA VAL A 52 7.85 0.59 -10.56
C VAL A 52 8.52 1.94 -10.35
N LYS A 53 8.81 2.28 -9.08
CA LYS A 53 9.53 3.50 -8.72
C LYS A 53 11.04 3.29 -8.91
N GLY A 54 11.72 4.38 -9.28
CA GLY A 54 13.17 4.37 -9.52
C GLY A 54 13.56 3.73 -10.85
N ASP A 55 14.85 3.37 -10.92
CA ASP A 55 15.48 2.75 -12.08
C ASP A 55 15.81 1.29 -11.75
N HIS A 56 14.93 0.39 -12.19
CA HIS A 56 15.11 -1.05 -12.05
C HIS A 56 15.27 -1.64 -13.46
N PRO A 57 16.27 -2.50 -13.73
CA PRO A 57 16.51 -3.05 -15.07
C PRO A 57 15.28 -3.78 -15.63
N ASP A 58 14.55 -4.50 -14.76
CA ASP A 58 13.31 -5.21 -15.14
C ASP A 58 12.04 -4.36 -15.05
N LYS A 59 12.14 -3.02 -14.90
CA LYS A 59 10.96 -2.14 -14.70
C LYS A 59 9.88 -2.37 -15.75
N ALA A 60 10.23 -2.31 -17.03
CA ALA A 60 9.27 -2.48 -18.12
C ALA A 60 8.59 -3.85 -18.09
N LYS A 61 9.35 -4.89 -17.70
CA LYS A 61 8.87 -6.27 -17.60
C LYS A 61 7.88 -6.43 -16.43
N ILE A 62 8.19 -5.85 -15.27
CA ILE A 62 7.31 -5.84 -14.10
C ILE A 62 6.02 -5.09 -14.44
N GLU A 63 6.09 -3.89 -15.02
CA GLU A 63 4.89 -3.13 -15.39
C GLU A 63 4.05 -3.87 -16.44
N ALA A 64 4.68 -4.54 -17.41
CA ALA A 64 3.98 -5.37 -18.39
C ALA A 64 3.25 -6.56 -17.74
N MET A 65 3.82 -7.20 -16.72
CA MET A 65 3.12 -8.26 -15.98
C MET A 65 1.82 -7.76 -15.37
N PHE A 66 1.83 -6.58 -14.74
CA PHE A 66 0.61 -5.99 -14.18
C PHE A 66 -0.39 -5.59 -15.27
N ASN A 67 0.07 -5.03 -16.38
CA ASN A 67 -0.81 -4.63 -17.48
C ASN A 67 -1.49 -5.83 -18.16
N ASN A 68 -0.80 -6.96 -18.25
CA ASN A 68 -1.29 -8.17 -18.92
C ASN A 68 -2.11 -9.08 -17.98
N ASP A 69 -1.98 -8.93 -16.66
CA ASP A 69 -2.70 -9.72 -15.65
C ASP A 69 -3.62 -8.80 -14.83
N SER A 70 -4.88 -8.68 -15.30
CA SER A 70 -5.88 -7.82 -14.66
C SER A 70 -6.22 -8.24 -13.23
N GLU A 71 -6.13 -9.54 -12.92
CA GLU A 71 -6.36 -10.06 -11.57
C GLU A 71 -5.25 -9.62 -10.63
N LEU A 72 -3.98 -9.77 -11.06
CA LEU A 72 -2.82 -9.30 -10.32
C LEU A 72 -2.88 -7.80 -10.05
N SER A 73 -3.19 -7.01 -11.08
CA SER A 73 -3.38 -5.56 -10.97
C SER A 73 -4.51 -5.19 -10.02
N ASN A 74 -5.68 -5.83 -10.14
CA ASN A 74 -6.81 -5.58 -9.24
C ASN A 74 -6.50 -5.94 -7.80
N ARG A 75 -5.79 -7.04 -7.57
CA ARG A 75 -5.37 -7.47 -6.24
C ARG A 75 -4.41 -6.47 -5.60
N PHE A 76 -3.41 -6.01 -6.34
CA PHE A 76 -2.50 -4.96 -5.85
C PHE A 76 -3.23 -3.64 -5.56
N ARG A 77 -4.14 -3.21 -6.44
CA ARG A 77 -4.94 -2.00 -6.23
C ARG A 77 -5.80 -2.09 -4.98
N ARG A 78 -6.47 -3.23 -4.73
CA ARG A 78 -7.24 -3.45 -3.50
C ARG A 78 -6.36 -3.37 -2.26
N LEU A 79 -5.21 -4.03 -2.28
CA LEU A 79 -4.28 -4.02 -1.16
C LEU A 79 -3.74 -2.61 -0.88
N SER A 80 -3.32 -1.89 -1.92
CA SER A 80 -2.84 -0.50 -1.80
C SER A 80 -3.91 0.43 -1.23
N ALA A 81 -5.15 0.32 -1.71
CA ALA A 81 -6.28 1.10 -1.20
C ALA A 81 -6.62 0.73 0.26
N ALA A 82 -6.64 -0.56 0.58
CA ALA A 82 -6.92 -1.05 1.93
C ALA A 82 -5.85 -0.59 2.93
N SER A 83 -4.56 -0.69 2.57
CA SER A 83 -3.45 -0.21 3.40
C SER A 83 -3.53 1.30 3.63
N THR A 84 -3.86 2.07 2.58
CA THR A 84 -4.05 3.52 2.69
C THR A 84 -5.21 3.87 3.64
N LEU A 85 -6.33 3.17 3.52
CA LEU A 85 -7.49 3.35 4.40
C LEU A 85 -7.15 3.01 5.85
N GLN A 86 -6.52 1.86 6.09
CA GLN A 86 -6.10 1.46 7.45
C GLN A 86 -5.20 2.54 8.07
N LYS A 87 -4.24 3.06 7.30
CA LYS A 87 -3.34 4.11 7.81
C LYS A 87 -4.07 5.41 8.12
N ALA A 88 -5.06 5.78 7.32
CA ALA A 88 -5.91 6.94 7.59
C ALA A 88 -6.74 6.75 8.88
N VAL A 89 -7.28 5.54 9.11
CA VAL A 89 -7.98 5.20 10.35
C VAL A 89 -7.04 5.28 11.55
N GLU A 90 -5.82 4.74 11.47
CA GLU A 90 -4.82 4.85 12.54
C GLU A 90 -4.51 6.31 12.88
N GLN A 91 -4.30 7.16 11.87
CA GLN A 91 -4.05 8.59 12.05
C GLN A 91 -5.25 9.30 12.67
N HIS A 92 -6.46 8.98 12.23
CA HIS A 92 -7.69 9.54 12.79
C HIS A 92 -7.86 9.17 14.27
N MET A 93 -7.70 7.89 14.62
CA MET A 93 -7.84 7.42 16.00
C MET A 93 -6.79 8.03 16.93
N ALA A 94 -5.56 8.24 16.44
CA ALA A 94 -4.52 8.94 17.19
C ALA A 94 -4.87 10.41 17.43
N PHE A 95 -5.37 11.10 16.39
CA PHE A 95 -5.83 12.48 16.52
C PHE A 95 -7.02 12.61 17.47
N ALA A 96 -8.05 11.78 17.33
CA ALA A 96 -9.25 11.81 18.18
C ALA A 96 -8.89 11.67 19.66
N ARG A 97 -8.03 10.70 20.00
CA ARG A 97 -7.54 10.47 21.36
C ARG A 97 -6.79 11.68 21.93
N ASP A 98 -5.89 12.27 21.14
CA ASP A 98 -5.14 13.45 21.58
C ASP A 98 -6.06 14.67 21.72
N TYR A 99 -7.07 14.78 20.84
CA TYR A 99 -8.03 15.89 20.83
C TYR A 99 -8.94 15.87 22.06
N GLU A 100 -9.39 14.69 22.51
CA GLU A 100 -10.16 14.52 23.75
C GLU A 100 -9.39 15.02 24.98
N GLN A 101 -8.06 14.91 24.97
CA GLN A 101 -7.21 15.34 26.09
C GLN A 101 -6.85 16.82 26.03
N ASN A 102 -6.42 17.31 24.86
CA ASN A 102 -6.04 18.70 24.65
C ASN A 102 -6.23 19.09 23.17
N PRO A 103 -7.33 19.75 22.81
CA PRO A 103 -7.64 20.12 21.44
C PRO A 103 -6.54 20.95 20.76
N GLN A 104 -5.98 21.93 21.46
CA GLN A 104 -5.00 22.85 20.88
C GLN A 104 -3.67 22.13 20.60
N ALA A 105 -3.19 21.32 21.54
CA ALA A 105 -1.98 20.53 21.36
C ALA A 105 -2.15 19.45 20.27
N ALA A 106 -3.34 18.83 20.18
CA ALA A 106 -3.65 17.84 19.17
C ALA A 106 -3.62 18.42 17.76
N ILE A 107 -4.26 19.57 17.54
CA ILE A 107 -4.23 20.26 16.23
C ILE A 107 -2.78 20.57 15.82
N ALA A 108 -1.97 21.10 16.75
CA ALA A 108 -0.56 21.41 16.48
C ALA A 108 0.26 20.16 16.13
N LYS A 109 0.12 19.09 16.93
CA LYS A 109 0.83 17.81 16.74
C LYS A 109 0.43 17.12 15.42
N HIS A 110 -0.84 17.20 15.06
CA HIS A 110 -1.41 16.52 13.88
C HIS A 110 -1.66 17.44 12.69
N ALA A 111 -1.05 18.62 12.66
CA ALA A 111 -1.23 19.63 11.61
C ALA A 111 -1.09 19.06 10.18
N HIS A 112 -0.21 18.07 10.02
CA HIS A 112 0.05 17.37 8.77
C HIS A 112 -1.21 16.69 8.17
N LEU A 113 -2.20 16.30 8.98
CA LEU A 113 -3.48 15.75 8.51
C LEU A 113 -4.30 16.75 7.69
N PHE A 114 -4.15 18.05 7.98
CA PHE A 114 -4.92 19.13 7.36
C PHE A 114 -4.23 19.76 6.15
N SER A 115 -3.05 19.27 5.77
CA SER A 115 -2.23 19.84 4.68
C SER A 115 -2.80 19.62 3.27
N GLY A 116 -3.96 18.98 3.10
CA GLY A 116 -4.56 18.65 1.80
C GLY A 116 -3.82 17.58 0.98
N ARG A 117 -2.60 17.20 1.40
CA ARG A 117 -1.80 16.16 0.75
C ARG A 117 -2.41 14.78 0.90
N LYS A 118 -2.46 14.04 -0.20
CA LYS A 118 -3.07 12.70 -0.23
C LYS A 118 -2.09 11.67 0.30
N LEU A 119 -2.62 10.69 1.03
CA LEU A 119 -1.85 9.53 1.43
C LEU A 119 -1.73 8.57 0.25
N ARG A 120 -0.51 8.09 0.03
CA ARG A 120 -0.18 7.07 -0.97
C ARG A 120 0.58 5.95 -0.29
N ALA A 121 0.24 4.72 -0.65
CA ALA A 121 0.96 3.53 -0.21
C ALA A 121 1.86 3.03 -1.35
N ASP A 122 3.16 3.04 -1.09
CA ASP A 122 4.19 2.44 -1.94
C ASP A 122 4.58 1.08 -1.31
N TYR A 123 4.55 0.01 -2.09
CA TYR A 123 4.84 -1.34 -1.63
C TYR A 123 6.31 -1.67 -1.86
N GLN A 124 7.03 -1.98 -0.79
CA GLN A 124 8.41 -2.43 -0.84
C GLN A 124 8.45 -3.96 -0.87
N PHE A 125 8.84 -4.52 -2.01
CA PHE A 125 8.84 -5.97 -2.19
C PHE A 125 9.83 -6.66 -1.24
N ALA A 126 11.05 -6.15 -1.09
CA ALA A 126 12.12 -6.81 -0.31
C ALA A 126 11.74 -7.10 1.15
N ASP A 127 10.95 -6.21 1.77
CA ASP A 127 10.63 -6.24 3.20
C ASP A 127 9.17 -6.64 3.47
N ASP A 128 8.40 -6.97 2.42
CA ASP A 128 6.95 -7.15 2.47
C ASP A 128 6.25 -6.03 3.27
N SER A 129 6.55 -4.77 2.92
CA SER A 129 6.11 -3.61 3.70
C SER A 129 5.43 -2.54 2.85
N TRP A 130 4.53 -1.79 3.49
CA TRP A 130 3.86 -0.63 2.90
C TRP A 130 4.46 0.65 3.48
N ASP A 131 5.14 1.42 2.63
CA ASP A 131 5.60 2.77 2.95
C ASP A 131 4.51 3.79 2.62
N PHE A 132 4.21 4.67 3.58
CA PHE A 132 3.13 5.63 3.46
C PHE A 132 3.68 7.03 3.27
N ARG A 133 3.48 7.57 2.06
CA ARG A 133 3.96 8.90 1.68
C ARG A 133 2.81 9.87 1.46
N ARG A 134 3.09 11.14 1.72
CA ARG A 134 2.18 12.23 1.35
C ARG A 134 2.64 12.83 0.03
N CYS A 135 1.70 12.98 -0.91
CA CYS A 135 1.92 13.57 -2.22
C CYS A 135 0.91 14.67 -2.51
#